data_AF-A0AAN7K4A6-F1
#
_entry.id   AF-A0AAN7K4A6-F1
#
_cell.length_a   1.000
_cell.length_b   1.000
_cell.length_c   1.000
_cell.angle_alpha   90.00
_cell.angle_beta   90.00
_cell.angle_gamma   90.00
#
_symmetry.space_group_name_H-M   'P 1'
#
loop_
_entity.id
_entity.type
_entity.pdbx_description
1 polymer ?
#
loop_
_entity_poly.entity_id
_entity_poly.type
_entity_poly.pdbx_seq_one_letter_code
_entity_poly.pdbx_strand_id
1 'polypeptide(L)'
;MAKLVEEAQNKRSKTQMFVDKFAQYYTPAVVVASVCFFVVPIALGAHNRDRWFHLALVVLVSGCPCALVLSTPVATFCALTKAARSGLLIKGGDYLETLAKIKTVALDKTGTITRGEFAVAEFKSLSIEISHDTLLYWVSSIERKSSHPLAAAVVQYGRSSGVVPKPENVEDFQNYPGEGIYGRIDGNNVFIGSKKIATRAGSQIVLGPENESAMEGKTAAYVFLRAELVGVFRLSDKCRTGVVEAIKELKSWNIRSVMLTGDSIATAMDAQNQLKKNGPAAMVGDGINDAPALATADIGTSMGISGSSLATETGHMILMLNDRFF
;
A
#
# COMPACT_ATOMS: atom_id res chain seq x y z
N MET A 1 -10.16 16.57 3.77
CA MET A 1 -9.94 16.42 2.31
C MET A 1 -9.58 17.76 1.66
N ALA A 2 -10.42 18.80 1.74
CA ALA A 2 -10.13 20.12 1.15
C ALA A 2 -8.76 20.69 1.56
N LYS A 3 -8.44 20.71 2.87
CA LYS A 3 -7.14 21.19 3.39
C LYS A 3 -5.92 20.42 2.85
N LEU A 4 -6.01 19.09 2.73
CA LEU A 4 -4.92 18.26 2.20
C LEU A 4 -4.73 18.46 0.68
N VAL A 5 -5.84 18.70 -0.05
CA VAL A 5 -5.78 19.04 -1.47
C VAL A 5 -5.17 20.44 -1.65
N GLU A 6 -5.50 21.40 -0.80
CA GLU A 6 -4.93 22.74 -0.79
C GLU A 6 -3.42 22.73 -0.47
N GLU A 7 -3.00 21.96 0.54
CA GLU A 7 -1.58 21.76 0.85
C GLU A 7 -0.82 21.09 -0.30
N ALA A 8 -1.46 20.13 -1.00
CA ALA A 8 -0.89 19.50 -2.19
C ALA A 8 -0.75 20.47 -3.37
N GLN A 9 -1.70 21.40 -3.54
CA GLN A 9 -1.64 22.45 -4.56
C GLN A 9 -0.47 23.42 -4.35
N ASN A 10 -0.08 23.65 -3.09
CA ASN A 10 1.03 24.53 -2.77
C ASN A 10 2.42 23.93 -3.09
N LYS A 11 2.50 22.62 -3.34
CA LYS A 11 3.75 21.95 -3.77
C LYS A 11 3.88 21.96 -5.29
N ARG A 12 4.79 22.81 -5.78
CA ARG A 12 5.09 22.95 -7.21
C ARG A 12 5.76 21.71 -7.79
N SER A 13 5.41 21.38 -9.04
CA SER A 13 6.01 20.27 -9.76
C SER A 13 7.36 20.63 -10.39
N LYS A 14 8.15 19.63 -10.79
CA LYS A 14 9.45 19.87 -11.44
C LYS A 14 9.27 20.56 -12.80
N THR A 15 8.23 20.20 -13.55
CA THR A 15 7.89 20.89 -14.81
C THR A 15 7.51 22.34 -14.56
N GLN A 16 6.73 22.62 -13.51
CA GLN A 16 6.36 24.00 -13.17
C GLN A 16 7.61 24.84 -12.84
N MET A 17 8.52 24.29 -12.03
CA MET A 17 9.80 24.95 -11.72
C MET A 17 10.66 25.18 -12.98
N PHE A 18 10.66 24.24 -13.92
CA PHE A 18 11.37 24.38 -15.20
C PHE A 18 10.78 25.51 -16.05
N VAL A 19 9.45 25.57 -16.16
CA VAL A 19 8.75 26.64 -16.90
C VAL A 19 9.00 28.00 -16.24
N ASP A 20 8.94 28.08 -14.91
CA ASP A 20 9.27 29.30 -14.14
C ASP A 20 10.70 29.76 -14.43
N LYS A 21 11.67 28.83 -14.40
CA LYS A 21 13.08 29.11 -14.70
C LYS A 21 13.27 29.56 -16.15
N PHE A 22 12.59 28.93 -17.10
CA PHE A 22 12.61 29.36 -18.50
C PHE A 22 12.07 30.79 -18.64
N ALA A 23 10.93 31.09 -18.02
CA ALA A 23 10.32 32.42 -18.06
C ALA A 23 11.24 33.52 -17.47
N GLN A 24 12.03 33.18 -16.45
CA GLN A 24 13.01 34.09 -15.83
C GLN A 24 14.11 34.54 -16.80
N TYR A 25 14.53 33.70 -17.74
CA TYR A 25 15.54 34.07 -18.75
C TYR A 25 14.92 34.59 -20.05
N TYR A 26 13.79 34.00 -20.45
CA TYR A 26 13.12 34.34 -21.69
C TYR A 26 12.52 35.75 -21.65
N THR A 27 11.93 36.17 -20.52
CA THR A 27 11.31 37.51 -20.41
C THR A 27 12.33 38.64 -20.59
N PRO A 28 13.49 38.65 -19.91
CA PRO A 28 14.54 39.63 -20.17
C PRO A 28 15.08 39.57 -21.60
N ALA A 29 15.22 38.37 -22.18
CA ALA A 29 15.71 38.22 -23.55
C ALA A 29 14.76 38.86 -24.58
N VAL A 30 13.45 38.69 -24.43
CA VAL A 30 12.44 39.33 -25.29
C VAL A 30 12.46 40.85 -25.13
N VAL A 31 12.63 41.36 -23.90
CA VAL A 31 12.76 42.81 -23.64
C VAL A 31 14.00 43.37 -24.32
N VAL A 32 15.16 42.73 -24.15
CA VAL A 32 16.41 43.15 -24.81
C VAL A 32 16.27 43.09 -26.33
N ALA A 33 15.68 42.03 -26.88
CA ALA A 33 15.43 41.92 -28.31
C ALA A 33 14.52 43.05 -28.81
N SER A 34 13.42 43.33 -28.12
CA SER A 34 12.50 44.45 -28.44
C SER A 34 13.24 45.79 -28.47
N VAL A 35 14.08 46.08 -27.45
CA VAL A 35 14.90 47.29 -27.42
C VAL A 35 15.90 47.33 -28.58
N CYS A 36 16.57 46.21 -28.88
CA CYS A 36 17.48 46.12 -30.03
C CYS A 36 16.77 46.38 -31.37
N PHE A 37 15.54 45.86 -31.54
CA PHE A 37 14.71 46.10 -32.73
C PHE A 37 14.36 47.57 -32.94
N PHE A 38 14.31 48.36 -31.86
CA PHE A 38 14.15 49.81 -31.93
C PHE A 38 15.48 50.55 -32.17
N VAL A 39 16.52 50.22 -31.40
CA VAL A 39 17.77 51.00 -31.34
C VAL A 39 18.67 50.75 -32.55
N VAL A 40 18.83 49.49 -33.01
CA VAL A 40 19.78 49.15 -34.08
C VAL A 40 19.45 49.83 -35.41
N PRO A 41 18.20 49.81 -35.92
CA PRO A 41 17.87 50.47 -37.18
C PRO A 41 18.02 52.00 -37.10
N ILE A 42 17.70 52.59 -35.95
CA ILE A 42 17.88 54.03 -35.72
C ILE A 42 19.37 54.39 -35.73
N ALA A 43 20.23 53.59 -35.08
CA ALA A 43 21.67 53.78 -35.08
C ALA A 43 22.29 53.63 -36.48
N LEU A 44 21.69 52.81 -37.34
CA LEU A 44 22.08 52.62 -38.75
C LEU A 44 21.51 53.68 -39.71
N GLY A 45 20.80 54.70 -39.21
CA GLY A 45 20.31 55.82 -40.00
C GLY A 45 18.90 55.67 -40.57
N ALA A 46 18.08 54.74 -40.06
CA ALA A 46 16.69 54.64 -40.50
C ALA A 46 15.85 55.85 -40.03
N HIS A 47 15.19 56.54 -40.96
CA HIS A 47 14.42 57.76 -40.66
C HIS A 47 13.06 57.51 -39.98
N ASN A 48 12.45 56.33 -40.16
CA ASN A 48 11.09 56.03 -39.70
C ASN A 48 11.05 55.51 -38.25
N ARG A 49 11.30 56.39 -37.27
CA ARG A 49 11.31 56.05 -35.83
C ARG A 49 10.01 55.41 -35.35
N ASP A 50 8.88 55.94 -35.77
CA ASP A 50 7.55 55.46 -35.34
C ASP A 50 7.30 54.01 -35.78
N ARG A 51 7.77 53.65 -36.98
CA ARG A 51 7.65 52.28 -37.50
C ARG A 51 8.47 51.29 -36.68
N TRP A 52 9.70 51.63 -36.34
CA TRP A 52 10.57 50.75 -35.55
C TRP A 52 10.12 50.65 -34.10
N PHE A 53 9.58 51.74 -33.54
CA PHE A 53 8.95 51.72 -32.22
C PHE A 53 7.73 50.79 -32.21
N HIS A 54 6.85 50.91 -33.21
CA HIS A 54 5.69 50.02 -33.36
C HIS A 54 6.11 48.55 -33.49
N LEU A 55 7.13 48.25 -34.32
CA LEU A 55 7.63 46.88 -34.47
C LEU A 55 8.24 46.32 -33.18
N ALA A 56 8.97 47.15 -32.41
CA ALA A 56 9.50 46.74 -31.11
C ALA A 56 8.38 46.37 -30.12
N LEU A 57 7.27 47.12 -30.10
CA LEU A 57 6.08 46.79 -29.31
C LEU A 57 5.42 45.50 -29.77
N VAL A 58 5.29 45.28 -31.09
CA VAL A 58 4.75 44.04 -31.64
C VAL A 58 5.58 42.83 -31.21
N VAL A 59 6.91 42.94 -31.25
CA VAL A 59 7.83 41.87 -30.78
C VAL A 59 7.66 41.63 -29.29
N LEU A 60 7.58 42.68 -28.47
CA LEU A 60 7.42 42.57 -27.02
C LEU A 60 6.11 41.88 -26.64
N VAL A 61 5.00 42.27 -27.26
CA VAL A 61 3.66 41.71 -26.98
C VAL A 61 3.54 40.28 -27.51
N SER A 62 3.97 40.03 -28.75
CA SER A 62 3.92 38.69 -29.35
C SER A 62 4.84 37.70 -28.63
N GLY A 63 5.88 38.21 -27.96
CA GLY A 63 6.80 37.42 -27.17
C GLY A 63 6.29 36.98 -25.81
N CYS A 64 5.11 37.40 -25.30
CA CYS A 64 4.68 36.97 -23.96
C CYS A 64 4.49 35.45 -23.88
N PRO A 65 5.19 34.72 -22.97
CA PRO A 65 5.01 33.29 -22.78
C PRO A 65 3.80 32.99 -21.86
N CYS A 66 2.77 33.84 -21.90
CA CYS A 66 1.63 33.84 -20.98
C CYS A 66 0.94 32.44 -20.91
N ALA A 67 0.71 31.81 -22.07
CA ALA A 67 0.08 30.49 -22.14
C ALA A 67 0.98 29.36 -21.62
N LEU A 68 2.29 29.45 -21.88
CA LEU A 68 3.27 28.44 -21.43
C LEU A 68 3.33 28.38 -19.90
N VAL A 69 3.42 29.55 -19.25
CA VAL A 69 3.49 29.66 -17.78
C VAL A 69 2.22 29.12 -17.11
N LEU A 70 1.05 29.36 -17.70
CA LEU A 70 -0.22 28.90 -17.15
C LEU A 70 -0.54 27.42 -17.43
N SER A 71 0.11 26.81 -18.44
CA SER A 71 -0.23 25.46 -18.89
C SER A 71 -0.09 24.38 -17.80
N THR A 72 1.03 24.36 -17.08
CA THR A 72 1.34 23.36 -16.06
C THR A 72 0.45 23.44 -14.81
N PRO A 73 0.27 24.60 -14.14
CA PRO A 73 -0.57 24.67 -12.94
C PRO A 73 -2.04 24.31 -13.23
N VAL A 74 -2.57 24.71 -14.40
CA VAL A 74 -3.94 24.35 -14.81
C VAL A 74 -4.07 22.85 -15.01
N ALA A 75 -3.13 22.21 -15.73
CA ALA A 75 -3.15 20.77 -15.94
C ALA A 75 -3.06 19.99 -14.62
N THR A 76 -2.15 20.38 -13.73
CA THR A 76 -1.98 19.77 -12.39
C THR A 76 -3.23 19.94 -11.55
N PHE A 77 -3.86 21.12 -11.56
CA PHE A 77 -5.10 21.35 -10.84
C PHE A 77 -6.24 20.44 -11.32
N CYS A 78 -6.42 20.32 -12.63
CA CYS A 78 -7.43 19.43 -13.21
C CYS A 78 -7.16 17.96 -12.85
N ALA A 79 -5.91 17.52 -12.92
CA ALA A 79 -5.52 16.16 -12.59
C ALA A 79 -5.72 15.81 -11.11
N LEU A 80 -5.25 16.66 -10.19
CA LEU A 80 -5.47 16.49 -8.74
C LEU A 80 -6.97 16.49 -8.39
N THR A 81 -7.74 17.39 -9.01
CA THR A 81 -9.21 17.44 -8.81
C THR A 81 -9.88 16.15 -9.28
N LYS A 82 -9.48 15.62 -10.45
CA LYS A 82 -10.04 14.38 -10.99
C LYS A 82 -9.65 13.19 -10.12
N ALA A 83 -8.40 13.09 -9.70
CA ALA A 83 -7.91 12.03 -8.81
C ALA A 83 -8.71 12.02 -7.49
N ALA A 84 -8.88 13.18 -6.86
CA ALA A 84 -9.62 13.30 -5.60
C ALA A 84 -11.10 12.85 -5.75
N ARG A 85 -11.75 13.20 -6.87
CA ARG A 85 -13.12 12.75 -7.18
C ARG A 85 -13.22 11.25 -7.44
N SER A 86 -12.14 10.63 -7.90
CA SER A 86 -12.02 9.18 -8.08
C SER A 86 -11.53 8.46 -6.82
N GLY A 87 -11.44 9.14 -5.67
CA GLY A 87 -11.00 8.51 -4.41
C GLY A 87 -9.49 8.32 -4.29
N LEU A 88 -8.68 9.00 -5.10
CA LEU A 88 -7.23 9.01 -5.01
C LEU A 88 -6.72 10.39 -4.59
N LEU A 89 -6.16 10.49 -3.39
CA LEU A 89 -5.58 11.74 -2.90
C LEU A 89 -4.07 11.77 -3.19
N ILE A 90 -3.59 12.80 -3.87
CA ILE A 90 -2.18 12.98 -4.20
C ILE A 90 -1.68 14.22 -3.46
N LYS A 91 -0.58 14.10 -2.70
CA LYS A 91 -0.06 15.17 -1.81
C LYS A 91 0.81 16.24 -2.50
N GLY A 92 0.89 16.26 -3.84
CA GLY A 92 1.73 17.19 -4.59
C GLY A 92 1.75 16.96 -6.10
N GLY A 93 2.05 18.01 -6.88
CA GLY A 93 2.15 17.92 -8.35
C GLY A 93 3.41 17.21 -8.84
N ASP A 94 4.47 17.19 -8.05
CA ASP A 94 5.70 16.43 -8.30
C ASP A 94 5.48 14.91 -8.26
N TYR A 95 4.61 14.45 -7.35
CA TYR A 95 4.20 13.04 -7.29
C TYR A 95 3.37 12.64 -8.51
N LEU A 96 2.52 13.53 -9.03
CA LEU A 96 1.76 13.27 -10.26
C LEU A 96 2.70 13.03 -11.46
N GLU A 97 3.76 13.85 -11.60
CA GLU A 97 4.76 13.68 -12.65
C GLU A 97 5.60 12.41 -12.48
N THR A 98 5.90 12.05 -11.22
CA THR A 98 6.68 10.85 -10.91
C THR A 98 5.85 9.59 -11.13
N LEU A 99 4.55 9.63 -10.81
CA LEU A 99 3.59 8.56 -11.07
C LEU A 99 3.54 8.20 -12.56
N ALA A 100 3.57 9.20 -13.45
CA ALA A 100 3.59 8.99 -14.90
C ALA A 100 4.84 8.24 -15.42
N LYS A 101 5.91 8.15 -14.60
CA LYS A 101 7.19 7.51 -14.96
C LYS A 101 7.39 6.14 -14.32
N ILE A 102 6.45 5.70 -13.48
CA ILE A 102 6.55 4.42 -12.76
C ILE A 102 6.63 3.25 -13.75
N LYS A 103 7.56 2.33 -13.48
CA LYS A 103 7.77 1.09 -14.24
C LYS A 103 7.49 -0.16 -13.44
N THR A 104 7.57 -0.05 -12.12
CA THR A 104 7.39 -1.18 -11.21
C THR A 104 6.50 -0.76 -10.05
N VAL A 105 5.55 -1.62 -9.69
CA VAL A 105 4.69 -1.46 -8.51
C VAL A 105 4.96 -2.63 -7.58
N ALA A 106 5.49 -2.32 -6.40
CA ALA A 106 5.54 -3.22 -5.26
C ALA A 106 4.20 -3.16 -4.52
N LEU A 107 3.61 -4.31 -4.25
CA LEU A 107 2.34 -4.47 -3.54
C LEU A 107 2.61 -5.24 -2.26
N ASP A 108 2.24 -4.68 -1.11
CA ASP A 108 2.12 -5.48 0.10
C ASP A 108 0.99 -6.53 -0.07
N LYS A 109 1.12 -7.64 0.64
CA LYS A 109 0.13 -8.71 0.62
C LYS A 109 -1.04 -8.40 1.55
N THR A 110 -0.78 -8.25 2.85
CA THR A 110 -1.80 -8.37 3.90
C THR A 110 -2.46 -7.03 4.17
N GLY A 111 -3.71 -6.89 3.75
CA GLY A 111 -4.46 -5.63 3.88
C GLY A 111 -4.35 -4.72 2.66
N THR A 112 -3.41 -5.01 1.75
CA THR A 112 -3.31 -4.38 0.42
C THR A 112 -3.91 -5.26 -0.69
N ILE A 113 -3.29 -6.40 -1.03
CA ILE A 113 -3.87 -7.38 -1.98
C ILE A 113 -5.05 -8.12 -1.34
N THR A 114 -4.92 -8.44 -0.06
CA THR A 114 -5.97 -9.06 0.73
C THR A 114 -6.66 -8.04 1.63
N ARG A 115 -7.75 -8.44 2.27
CA ARG A 115 -8.55 -7.54 3.12
C ARG A 115 -8.00 -7.41 4.54
N GLY A 116 -7.05 -8.26 4.94
CA GLY A 116 -6.69 -8.42 6.35
C GLY A 116 -7.81 -9.12 7.15
N GLU A 117 -8.79 -9.69 6.44
CA GLU A 117 -9.94 -10.39 7.01
C GLU A 117 -9.71 -11.89 6.86
N PHE A 118 -9.15 -12.47 7.91
CA PHE A 118 -8.89 -13.90 7.94
C PHE A 118 -10.19 -14.69 8.10
N ALA A 119 -10.28 -15.80 7.38
CA ALA A 119 -11.33 -16.80 7.55
C ALA A 119 -10.71 -18.19 7.68
N VAL A 120 -11.34 -19.04 8.48
CA VAL A 120 -10.98 -20.46 8.54
C VAL A 120 -11.40 -21.11 7.22
N ALA A 121 -10.41 -21.48 6.42
CA ALA A 121 -10.61 -22.16 5.14
C ALA A 121 -10.86 -23.66 5.34
N GLU A 122 -10.27 -24.24 6.39
CA GLU A 122 -10.38 -25.66 6.69
C GLU A 122 -10.11 -25.88 8.18
N PHE A 123 -10.87 -26.77 8.81
CA PHE A 123 -10.68 -27.18 10.19
C PHE A 123 -10.83 -28.71 10.26
N LYS A 124 -9.76 -29.42 10.63
CA LYS A 124 -9.71 -30.87 10.68
C LYS A 124 -9.36 -31.35 12.08
N SER A 125 -10.20 -32.22 12.64
CA SER A 125 -9.82 -33.07 13.77
C SER A 125 -9.04 -34.27 13.22
N LEU A 126 -7.87 -34.55 13.81
CA LEU A 126 -7.01 -35.67 13.43
C LEU A 126 -7.13 -36.84 14.40
N SER A 127 -7.67 -36.60 15.60
CA SER A 127 -7.95 -37.65 16.57
C SER A 127 -9.31 -38.29 16.32
N ILE A 128 -9.38 -39.62 16.43
CA ILE A 128 -10.63 -40.40 16.33
C ILE A 128 -11.48 -40.22 17.60
N GLU A 129 -10.84 -39.93 18.74
CA GLU A 129 -11.51 -39.83 20.05
C GLU A 129 -12.16 -38.46 20.27
N ILE A 130 -11.69 -37.42 19.56
CA ILE A 130 -12.13 -36.05 19.78
C ILE A 130 -13.06 -35.60 18.64
N SER A 131 -14.30 -35.30 19.02
CA SER A 131 -15.28 -34.76 18.07
C SER A 131 -14.85 -33.39 17.52
N HIS A 132 -15.24 -33.10 16.28
CA HIS A 132 -14.98 -31.81 15.64
C HIS A 132 -15.45 -30.63 16.50
N ASP A 133 -16.66 -30.73 17.06
CA ASP A 133 -17.28 -29.65 17.85
C ASP A 133 -16.56 -29.44 19.18
N THR A 134 -16.09 -30.52 19.83
CA THR A 134 -15.31 -30.44 21.08
C THR A 134 -13.97 -29.74 20.83
N LEU A 135 -13.27 -30.12 19.77
CA LEU A 135 -12.01 -29.49 19.40
C LEU A 135 -12.21 -28.01 19.06
N LEU A 136 -13.24 -27.70 18.26
CA LEU A 136 -13.59 -26.34 17.88
C LEU A 136 -13.98 -25.50 19.10
N TYR A 137 -14.69 -26.07 20.07
CA TYR A 137 -15.03 -25.43 21.34
C TYR A 137 -13.78 -25.06 22.14
N TRP A 138 -12.83 -25.98 22.30
CA TRP A 138 -11.58 -25.69 23.00
C TRP A 138 -10.77 -24.60 22.30
N VAL A 139 -10.55 -24.74 20.99
CA VAL A 139 -9.76 -23.79 20.21
C VAL A 139 -10.40 -22.41 20.24
N SER A 140 -11.70 -22.29 19.95
CA SER A 140 -12.38 -21.00 19.93
C SER A 140 -12.47 -20.35 21.31
N SER A 141 -12.57 -21.12 22.40
CA SER A 141 -12.58 -20.60 23.76
C SER A 141 -11.21 -20.05 24.18
N ILE A 142 -10.13 -20.74 23.83
CA ILE A 142 -8.75 -20.29 24.12
C ILE A 142 -8.38 -19.08 23.25
N GLU A 143 -8.68 -19.11 21.95
CA GLU A 143 -8.45 -18.00 21.03
C GLU A 143 -9.23 -16.74 21.44
N ARG A 144 -10.39 -16.87 22.09
CA ARG A 144 -11.14 -15.71 22.59
C ARG A 144 -10.37 -14.88 23.63
N LYS A 145 -9.36 -15.44 24.30
CA LYS A 145 -8.45 -14.73 25.20
C LYS A 145 -7.24 -14.11 24.49
N SER A 146 -6.99 -14.47 23.22
CA SER A 146 -5.90 -13.93 22.41
C SER A 146 -6.28 -12.59 21.79
N SER A 147 -5.32 -11.66 21.75
CA SER A 147 -5.45 -10.38 21.04
C SER A 147 -5.01 -10.48 19.57
N HIS A 148 -4.68 -11.68 19.08
CA HIS A 148 -4.17 -11.88 17.73
C HIS A 148 -5.28 -11.71 16.67
N PRO A 149 -5.04 -11.04 15.53
CA PRO A 149 -6.05 -10.89 14.47
C PRO A 149 -6.65 -12.21 13.97
N LEU A 150 -5.84 -13.28 13.93
CA LEU A 150 -6.29 -14.63 13.55
C LEU A 150 -7.28 -15.25 14.54
N ALA A 151 -7.23 -14.87 15.82
CA ALA A 151 -8.07 -15.42 16.87
C ALA A 151 -9.56 -15.12 16.61
N ALA A 152 -9.84 -13.89 16.16
CA ALA A 152 -11.19 -13.46 15.82
C ALA A 152 -11.83 -14.33 14.72
N ALA A 153 -11.03 -14.74 13.72
CA ALA A 153 -11.49 -15.60 12.63
C ALA A 153 -11.91 -16.99 13.14
N VAL A 154 -11.14 -17.56 14.06
CA VAL A 154 -11.42 -18.88 14.64
C VAL A 154 -12.63 -18.84 15.57
N VAL A 155 -12.74 -17.80 16.39
CA VAL A 155 -13.92 -17.56 17.25
C VAL A 155 -15.19 -17.42 16.42
N GLN A 156 -15.13 -16.66 15.33
CA GLN A 156 -16.28 -16.46 14.44
C GLN A 156 -16.66 -17.76 13.73
N TYR A 157 -15.67 -18.55 13.29
CA TYR A 157 -15.89 -19.87 12.71
C TYR A 157 -16.61 -20.81 13.69
N GLY A 158 -16.17 -20.86 14.95
CA GLY A 158 -16.83 -21.60 16.02
C GLY A 158 -18.32 -21.25 16.15
N ARG A 159 -18.63 -19.95 16.24
CA ARG A 159 -20.01 -19.47 16.33
C ARG A 159 -20.85 -19.84 15.11
N SER A 160 -20.30 -19.74 13.91
CA SER A 160 -21.01 -20.10 12.67
C SER A 160 -21.28 -21.60 12.55
N SER A 161 -20.44 -22.43 13.16
CA SER A 161 -20.63 -23.89 13.24
C SER A 161 -21.55 -24.32 14.40
N GLY A 162 -22.18 -23.37 15.11
CA GLY A 162 -23.08 -23.66 16.24
C GLY A 162 -22.38 -23.86 17.59
N VAL A 163 -21.05 -23.68 17.65
CA VAL A 163 -20.26 -23.82 18.87
C VAL A 163 -20.13 -22.47 19.57
N VAL A 164 -20.57 -22.41 20.83
CA VAL A 164 -20.47 -21.19 21.65
C VAL A 164 -19.17 -21.22 22.48
N PRO A 165 -18.17 -20.36 22.19
CA PRO A 165 -16.94 -20.31 22.96
C PRO A 165 -17.19 -19.76 24.37
N LYS A 166 -16.56 -20.39 25.38
CA LYS A 166 -16.64 -20.04 26.80
C LYS A 166 -15.24 -19.71 27.34
N PRO A 167 -14.72 -18.50 27.12
CA PRO A 167 -13.38 -18.11 27.60
C PRO A 167 -13.21 -18.19 29.12
N GLU A 168 -14.31 -18.12 29.88
CA GLU A 168 -14.35 -18.27 31.34
C GLU A 168 -13.89 -19.65 31.82
N ASN A 169 -14.04 -20.69 31.00
CA ASN A 169 -13.61 -22.06 31.32
C ASN A 169 -12.13 -22.31 31.01
N VAL A 170 -11.42 -21.31 30.47
CA VAL A 170 -9.99 -21.42 30.14
C VAL A 170 -9.16 -20.97 31.33
N GLU A 171 -8.44 -21.91 31.93
CA GLU A 171 -7.47 -21.70 32.99
C GLU A 171 -6.05 -21.59 32.43
N ASP A 172 -5.13 -21.00 33.20
CA ASP A 172 -3.69 -20.92 32.90
C ASP A 172 -3.34 -20.43 31.48
N PHE A 173 -4.09 -19.47 30.95
CA PHE A 173 -3.83 -18.93 29.62
C PHE A 173 -2.43 -18.32 29.51
N GLN A 174 -1.67 -18.75 28.49
CA GLN A 174 -0.35 -18.21 28.18
C GLN A 174 -0.22 -17.89 26.70
N ASN A 175 0.41 -16.77 26.39
CA ASN A 175 0.72 -16.35 25.03
C ASN A 175 2.22 -16.48 24.79
N TYR A 176 2.61 -17.14 23.70
CA TYR A 176 3.98 -17.33 23.26
C TYR A 176 4.18 -16.60 21.92
N PRO A 177 4.65 -15.33 21.94
CA PRO A 177 4.79 -14.52 20.74
C PRO A 177 5.60 -15.21 19.64
N GLY A 178 5.03 -15.27 18.43
CA GLY A 178 5.67 -15.90 17.27
C GLY A 178 5.65 -17.44 17.28
N GLU A 179 5.05 -18.07 18.29
CA GLU A 179 4.90 -19.52 18.39
C GLU A 179 3.42 -19.93 18.43
N GLY A 180 2.63 -19.36 19.34
CA GLY A 180 1.24 -19.76 19.58
C GLY A 180 0.70 -19.37 20.96
N ILE A 181 -0.36 -20.04 21.39
CA ILE A 181 -1.05 -19.84 22.68
C ILE A 181 -1.28 -21.18 23.38
N TYR A 182 -1.50 -21.12 24.68
CA TYR A 182 -1.82 -22.25 25.54
C TYR A 182 -2.99 -21.91 26.45
N GLY A 183 -3.81 -22.92 26.76
CA GLY A 183 -4.82 -22.84 27.80
C GLY A 183 -5.22 -24.22 28.30
N ARG A 184 -5.61 -24.29 29.57
CA ARG A 184 -6.24 -25.47 30.15
C ARG A 184 -7.75 -25.32 30.12
N ILE A 185 -8.47 -26.24 29.50
CA ILE A 185 -9.93 -26.22 29.40
C ILE A 185 -10.49 -27.63 29.61
N ASP A 186 -11.52 -27.78 30.44
CA ASP A 186 -12.10 -29.08 30.81
C ASP A 186 -11.05 -30.12 31.30
N GLY A 187 -9.99 -29.65 31.99
CA GLY A 187 -8.88 -30.50 32.45
C GLY A 187 -7.85 -30.88 31.38
N ASN A 188 -8.01 -30.39 30.15
CA ASN A 188 -7.14 -30.68 29.01
C ASN A 188 -6.15 -29.54 28.75
N ASN A 189 -4.88 -29.89 28.55
CA ASN A 189 -3.81 -28.95 28.22
C ASN A 189 -3.70 -28.79 26.70
N VAL A 190 -4.19 -27.68 26.17
CA VAL A 190 -4.30 -27.44 24.73
C VAL A 190 -3.31 -26.35 24.29
N PHE A 191 -2.49 -26.68 23.29
CA PHE A 191 -1.56 -25.76 22.64
C PHE A 191 -2.00 -25.50 21.21
N ILE A 192 -2.03 -24.23 20.80
CA ILE A 192 -2.50 -23.80 19.47
C ILE A 192 -1.44 -22.89 18.86
N GLY A 193 -0.97 -23.16 17.65
CA GLY A 193 0.01 -22.27 17.04
C GLY A 193 0.68 -22.78 15.78
N SER A 194 1.78 -22.10 15.42
CA SER A 194 2.67 -22.50 14.33
C SER A 194 3.43 -23.79 14.66
N LYS A 195 4.19 -24.33 13.70
CA LYS A 195 5.04 -25.52 13.92
C LYS A 195 5.96 -25.39 15.15
N LYS A 196 6.35 -24.18 15.55
CA LYS A 196 7.23 -23.93 16.70
C LYS A 196 6.61 -24.34 18.04
N ILE A 197 5.27 -24.27 18.16
CA ILE A 197 4.56 -24.62 19.40
C ILE A 197 4.65 -26.11 19.74
N ALA A 198 4.93 -26.97 18.75
CA ALA A 198 5.05 -28.41 18.95
C ALA A 198 6.11 -28.78 19.99
N THR A 199 7.23 -28.05 20.02
CA THR A 199 8.30 -28.25 20.99
C THR A 199 7.83 -27.98 22.42
N ARG A 200 6.96 -26.98 22.62
CA ARG A 200 6.37 -26.65 23.94
C ARG A 200 5.34 -27.67 24.38
N ALA A 201 4.60 -28.22 23.42
CA ALA A 201 3.67 -29.32 23.64
C ALA A 201 4.39 -30.62 24.05
N GLY A 202 5.73 -30.69 23.92
CA GLY A 202 6.50 -31.91 24.14
C GLY A 202 6.34 -32.92 23.01
N SER A 203 5.85 -32.46 21.85
CA SER A 203 5.63 -33.29 20.67
C SER A 203 6.89 -33.35 19.81
N GLN A 204 7.31 -34.55 19.43
CA GLN A 204 8.39 -34.77 18.46
C GLN A 204 7.87 -34.97 17.02
N ILE A 205 6.59 -34.64 16.76
CA ILE A 205 5.96 -34.92 15.47
C ILE A 205 6.72 -34.22 14.33
N VAL A 206 7.31 -35.05 13.47
CA VAL A 206 7.73 -34.68 12.12
C VAL A 206 6.45 -34.59 11.30
N LEU A 207 5.96 -33.38 11.05
CA LEU A 207 4.79 -33.14 10.21
C LEU A 207 5.08 -33.70 8.80
N GLY A 208 4.45 -34.82 8.44
CA GLY A 208 4.63 -35.44 7.12
C GLY A 208 4.05 -34.58 5.97
N PRO A 209 4.49 -34.81 4.72
CA PRO A 209 4.18 -33.97 3.55
C PRO A 209 2.68 -33.78 3.27
N GLU A 210 1.82 -34.71 3.72
CA GLU A 210 0.36 -34.60 3.60
C GLU A 210 -0.27 -33.54 4.54
N ASN A 211 0.30 -33.40 5.75
CA ASN A 211 -0.02 -32.30 6.68
C ASN A 211 0.72 -31.00 6.30
N GLU A 212 1.76 -31.11 5.48
CA GLU A 212 2.44 -29.99 4.85
C GLU A 212 1.87 -29.61 3.50
N SER A 213 0.76 -30.20 3.03
CA SER A 213 0.12 -29.73 1.79
C SER A 213 -0.22 -28.25 1.98
N ALA A 214 0.72 -27.44 1.54
CA ALA A 214 0.75 -26.02 1.56
C ALA A 214 -0.18 -25.68 0.41
N MET A 215 -1.48 -25.71 0.69
CA MET A 215 -2.41 -24.99 -0.14
C MET A 215 -1.89 -23.56 -0.18
N GLU A 216 -1.38 -23.16 -1.34
CA GLU A 216 -0.73 -21.88 -1.56
C GLU A 216 -1.54 -20.75 -0.92
N GLY A 217 -0.86 -19.92 -0.13
CA GLY A 217 -1.47 -18.74 0.50
C GLY A 217 -2.29 -18.98 1.78
N LYS A 218 -2.27 -20.18 2.37
CA LYS A 218 -2.95 -20.46 3.66
C LYS A 218 -1.98 -20.56 4.83
N THR A 219 -2.31 -19.90 5.94
CA THR A 219 -1.60 -20.02 7.22
C THR A 219 -2.13 -21.23 7.99
N ALA A 220 -1.29 -22.24 8.21
CA ALA A 220 -1.65 -23.41 9.00
C ALA A 220 -1.36 -23.19 10.49
N ALA A 221 -2.31 -23.60 11.33
CA ALA A 221 -2.18 -23.68 12.77
C ALA A 221 -2.48 -25.11 13.23
N TYR A 222 -1.70 -25.56 14.21
CA TYR A 222 -1.70 -26.89 14.74
C TYR A 222 -2.24 -26.86 16.17
N VAL A 223 -3.05 -27.85 16.52
CA VAL A 223 -3.65 -28.00 17.84
C VAL A 223 -3.10 -29.27 18.47
N PHE A 224 -2.41 -29.11 19.59
CA PHE A 224 -1.86 -30.21 20.36
C PHE A 224 -2.59 -30.36 21.69
N LEU A 225 -2.89 -31.61 22.04
CA LEU A 225 -3.35 -32.00 23.35
C LEU A 225 -2.20 -32.73 24.04
N ARG A 226 -1.59 -32.09 25.05
CA ARG A 226 -0.30 -32.56 25.60
C ARG A 226 0.73 -32.70 24.45
N ALA A 227 1.21 -33.90 24.15
CA ALA A 227 2.21 -34.18 23.11
C ALA A 227 1.60 -34.67 21.77
N GLU A 228 0.29 -34.84 21.69
CA GLU A 228 -0.38 -35.42 20.51
C GLU A 228 -0.98 -34.32 19.62
N LEU A 229 -0.79 -34.43 18.30
CA LEU A 229 -1.44 -33.54 17.33
C LEU A 229 -2.88 -33.98 17.13
N VAL A 230 -3.82 -33.23 17.70
CA VAL A 230 -5.25 -33.57 17.67
C VAL A 230 -6.03 -32.83 16.58
N GLY A 231 -5.46 -31.78 16.01
CA GLY A 231 -6.11 -31.06 14.92
C GLY A 231 -5.24 -30.07 14.18
N VAL A 232 -5.72 -29.69 13.01
CA VAL A 232 -5.12 -28.68 12.14
C VAL A 232 -6.21 -27.80 11.58
N PHE A 233 -5.99 -26.49 11.60
CA PHE A 233 -6.83 -25.55 10.88
C PHE A 233 -6.00 -24.63 10.02
N ARG A 234 -6.57 -24.24 8.88
CA ARG A 234 -5.94 -23.36 7.91
C ARG A 234 -6.75 -22.08 7.82
N LEU A 235 -6.07 -20.98 7.97
CA LEU A 235 -6.60 -19.63 7.81
C LEU A 235 -6.17 -19.11 6.45
N SER A 236 -7.08 -18.44 5.75
CA SER A 236 -6.77 -17.70 4.54
C SER A 236 -7.29 -16.29 4.67
N ASP A 237 -6.51 -15.33 4.21
CA ASP A 237 -6.98 -13.97 4.05
C ASP A 237 -7.72 -13.85 2.71
N LYS A 238 -8.88 -13.21 2.72
CA LYS A 238 -9.68 -13.03 1.50
C LYS A 238 -9.01 -11.97 0.62
N CYS A 239 -8.81 -12.30 -0.66
CA CYS A 239 -8.36 -11.32 -1.65
C CYS A 239 -9.40 -10.19 -1.81
N ARG A 240 -8.93 -8.96 -2.05
CA ARG A 240 -9.82 -7.86 -2.43
C ARG A 240 -10.42 -8.09 -3.81
N THR A 241 -11.67 -7.68 -3.99
CA THR A 241 -12.33 -7.65 -5.29
C THR A 241 -11.62 -6.65 -6.21
N GLY A 242 -11.40 -7.00 -7.48
CA GLY A 242 -10.74 -6.10 -8.44
C GLY A 242 -9.22 -6.20 -8.49
N VAL A 243 -8.56 -6.95 -7.59
CA VAL A 243 -7.09 -7.09 -7.60
C VAL A 243 -6.60 -7.77 -8.88
N VAL A 244 -7.31 -8.80 -9.32
CA VAL A 244 -6.94 -9.55 -10.53
C VAL A 244 -7.02 -8.64 -11.75
N GLU A 245 -8.06 -7.81 -11.82
CA GLU A 245 -8.26 -6.81 -12.86
C GLU A 245 -7.18 -5.72 -12.80
N ALA A 246 -6.89 -5.18 -11.61
CA ALA A 246 -5.86 -4.16 -11.41
C ALA A 246 -4.47 -4.66 -11.82
N ILE A 247 -4.09 -5.89 -11.45
CA ILE A 247 -2.80 -6.48 -11.86
C ILE A 247 -2.77 -6.68 -13.38
N LYS A 248 -3.88 -7.09 -14.01
CA LYS A 248 -3.98 -7.21 -15.47
C LYS A 248 -3.81 -5.86 -16.17
N GLU A 249 -4.40 -4.79 -15.63
CA GLU A 249 -4.25 -3.43 -16.17
C GLU A 249 -2.83 -2.88 -16.00
N LEU A 250 -2.22 -3.05 -14.83
CA LEU A 250 -0.81 -2.70 -14.65
C LEU A 250 0.07 -3.41 -15.69
N LYS A 251 -0.19 -4.70 -15.93
CA LYS A 251 0.52 -5.46 -16.95
C LYS A 251 0.26 -4.94 -18.38
N SER A 252 -0.96 -4.52 -18.71
CA SER A 252 -1.29 -3.96 -20.03
C SER A 252 -0.63 -2.59 -20.26
N TRP A 253 -0.35 -1.84 -19.20
CA TRP A 253 0.45 -0.60 -19.23
C TRP A 253 1.97 -0.84 -19.22
N ASN A 254 2.43 -2.10 -19.34
CA ASN A 254 3.84 -2.49 -19.21
C ASN A 254 4.47 -2.10 -17.85
N ILE A 255 3.66 -2.11 -16.79
CA ILE A 255 4.12 -1.90 -15.42
C ILE A 255 4.30 -3.27 -14.75
N ARG A 256 5.51 -3.54 -14.24
CA ARG A 256 5.81 -4.79 -13.53
C ARG A 256 5.21 -4.73 -12.13
N SER A 257 4.31 -5.66 -11.80
CA SER A 257 3.82 -5.84 -10.43
C SER A 257 4.66 -6.87 -9.68
N VAL A 258 5.11 -6.53 -8.47
CA VAL A 258 5.85 -7.43 -7.58
C VAL A 258 5.13 -7.46 -6.24
N MET A 259 4.88 -8.65 -5.70
CA MET A 259 4.35 -8.78 -4.35
C MET A 259 5.51 -8.79 -3.36
N LEU A 260 5.45 -7.95 -2.33
CA LEU A 260 6.35 -7.99 -1.20
C LEU A 260 5.64 -8.73 -0.06
N THR A 261 6.31 -9.75 0.49
CA THR A 261 5.78 -10.53 1.61
C THR A 261 6.90 -10.74 2.61
N GLY A 262 6.67 -10.38 3.87
CA GLY A 262 7.59 -10.67 4.97
C GLY A 262 7.44 -9.68 6.12
N ASP A 263 7.60 -10.16 7.35
CA ASP A 263 7.41 -9.37 8.57
C ASP A 263 8.63 -8.49 8.92
N SER A 264 9.67 -8.49 8.08
CA SER A 264 10.92 -7.76 8.34
C SER A 264 11.04 -6.54 7.42
N ILE A 265 11.09 -5.37 8.05
CA ILE A 265 11.31 -4.07 7.38
C ILE A 265 12.60 -4.13 6.52
N ALA A 266 13.64 -4.82 7.00
CA ALA A 266 14.90 -4.98 6.29
C ALA A 266 14.73 -5.71 4.95
N THR A 267 13.92 -6.77 4.92
CA THR A 267 13.64 -7.54 3.70
C THR A 267 12.82 -6.72 2.70
N ALA A 268 11.81 -5.98 3.18
CA ALA A 268 11.01 -5.10 2.34
C ALA A 268 11.85 -3.99 1.71
N MET A 269 12.73 -3.35 2.49
CA MET A 269 13.65 -2.32 2.00
C MET A 269 14.66 -2.85 0.98
N ASP A 270 15.26 -4.01 1.21
CA ASP A 270 16.22 -4.59 0.26
C ASP A 270 15.54 -4.95 -1.06
N ALA A 271 14.38 -5.60 -1.00
CA ALA A 271 13.58 -5.91 -2.18
C ALA A 271 13.25 -4.64 -2.97
N GLN A 272 12.83 -3.58 -2.28
CA GLN A 272 12.52 -2.29 -2.91
C GLN A 272 13.73 -1.64 -3.57
N ASN A 273 14.91 -1.67 -2.92
CA ASN A 273 16.15 -1.15 -3.49
C ASN A 273 16.54 -1.90 -4.77
N GLN A 274 16.29 -3.20 -4.82
CA GLN A 274 16.48 -3.98 -6.04
C GLN A 274 15.49 -3.58 -7.15
N LEU A 275 14.24 -3.28 -6.80
CA LEU A 275 13.24 -2.83 -7.78
C LEU A 275 13.60 -1.46 -8.38
N LYS A 276 14.15 -0.54 -7.58
CA LYS A 276 14.61 0.78 -8.06
C LYS A 276 15.71 0.72 -9.11
N LYS A 277 16.52 -0.35 -9.13
CA LYS A 277 17.53 -0.55 -10.19
C LYS A 277 16.92 -0.68 -11.59
N ASN A 278 15.64 -1.07 -11.68
CA ASN A 278 14.91 -1.25 -12.93
C ASN A 278 14.10 0.00 -13.34
N GLY A 279 14.28 1.14 -12.67
CA GLY A 279 13.58 2.39 -12.91
C GLY A 279 12.67 2.79 -11.74
N PRO A 280 11.89 3.90 -11.90
CA PRO A 280 11.04 4.43 -10.85
C PRO A 280 10.03 3.39 -10.34
N ALA A 281 9.99 3.23 -9.03
CA ALA A 281 9.19 2.20 -8.36
C ALA A 281 8.17 2.82 -7.41
N ALA A 282 6.92 2.33 -7.52
CA ALA A 282 5.86 2.65 -6.58
C ALA A 282 5.73 1.52 -5.55
N MET A 283 5.33 1.86 -4.32
CA MET A 283 4.98 0.92 -3.26
C MET A 283 3.53 1.17 -2.86
N VAL A 284 2.74 0.11 -2.69
CA VAL A 284 1.39 0.17 -2.13
C VAL A 284 1.34 -0.67 -0.87
N GLY A 285 0.85 -0.08 0.22
CA GLY A 285 0.81 -0.73 1.53
C GLY A 285 -0.27 -0.12 2.44
N ASP A 286 -0.58 -0.80 3.53
CA ASP A 286 -1.56 -0.37 4.53
C ASP A 286 -0.99 -0.39 5.96
N GLY A 287 0.09 -1.14 6.19
CA GLY A 287 0.62 -1.37 7.53
C GLY A 287 1.62 -0.32 8.03
N ILE A 288 1.81 -0.31 9.34
CA ILE A 288 2.93 0.38 10.02
C ILE A 288 4.27 -0.15 9.51
N ASN A 289 4.33 -1.45 9.21
CA ASN A 289 5.51 -2.14 8.71
C ASN A 289 5.90 -1.66 7.30
N ASP A 290 4.94 -1.15 6.53
CA ASP A 290 5.16 -0.65 5.17
C ASP A 290 5.56 0.81 5.14
N ALA A 291 5.32 1.57 6.22
CA ALA A 291 5.60 3.01 6.25
C ALA A 291 7.05 3.37 5.84
N PRO A 292 8.10 2.63 6.25
CA PRO A 292 9.46 2.88 5.77
C PRO A 292 9.64 2.59 4.27
N ALA A 293 8.97 1.55 3.74
CA ALA A 293 9.00 1.23 2.32
C ALA A 293 8.21 2.27 1.50
N LEU A 294 7.06 2.72 1.99
CA LEU A 294 6.25 3.79 1.38
C LEU A 294 7.05 5.09 1.29
N ALA A 295 7.75 5.47 2.36
CA ALA A 295 8.55 6.69 2.41
C ALA A 295 9.79 6.64 1.49
N THR A 296 10.38 5.46 1.32
CA THR A 296 11.55 5.30 0.46
C THR A 296 11.18 5.09 -1.00
N ALA A 297 9.93 4.77 -1.35
CA ALA A 297 9.49 4.62 -2.74
C ALA A 297 9.57 5.94 -3.52
N ASP A 298 9.70 5.87 -4.85
CA ASP A 298 9.53 7.07 -5.68
C ASP A 298 8.08 7.57 -5.59
N ILE A 299 7.13 6.64 -5.44
CA ILE A 299 5.74 6.89 -5.07
C ILE A 299 5.29 5.88 -4.02
N GLY A 300 4.86 6.36 -2.85
CA GLY A 300 4.28 5.53 -1.81
C GLY A 300 2.78 5.78 -1.79
N THR A 301 1.97 4.74 -1.96
CA THR A 301 0.52 4.81 -1.93
C THR A 301 0.01 4.04 -0.71
N SER A 302 -0.63 4.72 0.22
CA SER A 302 -1.23 4.08 1.39
C SER A 302 -2.70 3.73 1.15
N MET A 303 -3.17 2.65 1.76
CA MET A 303 -4.61 2.39 1.87
C MET A 303 -5.21 3.35 2.91
N GLY A 304 -6.25 4.10 2.56
CA GLY A 304 -6.74 5.22 3.37
C GLY A 304 -7.67 4.83 4.52
N ILE A 305 -8.66 3.96 4.29
CA ILE A 305 -9.61 3.55 5.33
C ILE A 305 -9.12 2.28 6.05
N SER A 306 -8.42 1.38 5.35
CA SER A 306 -7.83 0.17 5.94
C SER A 306 -6.43 0.37 6.51
N GLY A 307 -5.71 1.43 6.12
CA GLY A 307 -4.31 1.59 6.51
C GLY A 307 -4.11 2.33 7.83
N SER A 308 -2.94 2.09 8.42
CA SER A 308 -2.50 2.75 9.64
C SER A 308 -2.35 4.27 9.46
N SER A 309 -2.49 5.02 10.56
CA SER A 309 -2.24 6.47 10.56
C SER A 309 -0.83 6.80 10.06
N LEU A 310 0.17 6.00 10.47
CA LEU A 310 1.56 6.16 10.04
C LEU A 310 1.74 5.93 8.53
N ALA A 311 1.10 4.91 7.96
CA ALA A 311 1.13 4.67 6.51
C ALA A 311 0.47 5.83 5.74
N THR A 312 -0.65 6.35 6.26
CA THR A 312 -1.38 7.46 5.65
C THR A 312 -0.60 8.77 5.70
N GLU A 313 0.17 9.00 6.77
CA GLU A 313 1.01 10.18 6.92
C GLU A 313 2.26 10.11 6.03
N THR A 314 2.88 8.93 5.91
CA THR A 314 4.10 8.70 5.12
C THR A 314 3.87 8.56 3.62
N GLY A 315 2.71 8.05 3.17
CA GLY A 315 2.41 7.89 1.75
C GLY A 315 2.35 9.21 0.99
N HIS A 316 2.91 9.24 -0.21
CA HIS A 316 2.79 10.34 -1.17
C HIS A 316 1.37 10.45 -1.74
N MET A 317 0.68 9.31 -1.82
CA MET A 317 -0.68 9.16 -2.31
C MET A 317 -1.50 8.32 -1.33
N ILE A 318 -2.82 8.54 -1.29
CA ILE A 318 -3.73 7.83 -0.40
C ILE A 318 -4.93 7.33 -1.23
N LEU A 319 -5.18 6.02 -1.21
CA LEU A 319 -6.35 5.38 -1.80
C LEU A 319 -7.51 5.41 -0.80
N MET A 320 -8.49 6.27 -1.03
CA MET A 320 -9.64 6.46 -0.12
C MET A 320 -10.72 5.39 -0.28
N LEU A 321 -10.75 4.69 -1.42
CA LEU A 321 -11.71 3.62 -1.70
C LEU A 321 -11.09 2.25 -1.38
N ASN A 322 -11.70 1.51 -0.46
CA ASN A 322 -11.20 0.20 -0.02
C ASN A 322 -11.60 -0.95 -0.97
N ASP A 323 -12.74 -0.87 -1.65
CA ASP A 323 -13.35 -2.04 -2.30
C ASP A 323 -13.31 -2.06 -3.83
N ARG A 324 -12.79 -0.99 -4.45
CA ARG A 324 -12.60 -0.92 -5.89
C ARG A 324 -11.25 -0.28 -6.18
N PHE A 325 -10.40 -1.00 -6.90
CA PHE A 325 -9.21 -0.44 -7.56
C PHE A 325 -9.59 0.56 -8.69
N PHE A 326 -10.87 0.94 -8.82
CA PHE A 326 -11.46 1.80 -9.85
C PHE A 326 -12.28 2.93 -9.24
#